data_AF-A0A4D4NA29-F1
#
_entry.id   AF-A0A4D4NA29-F1
#
_cell.length_a   1.000
_cell.length_b   1.000
_cell.length_c   1.000
_cell.angle_alpha   90.00
_cell.angle_beta   90.00
_cell.angle_gamma   90.00
#
_symmetry.space_group_name_H-M   'P 1'
#
loop_
_entity.id
_entity.type
_entity.pdbx_description
1 polymer ?
#
loop_
_entity_poly.entity_id
_entity_poly.type
_entity_poly.pdbx_seq_one_letter_code
_entity_poly.pdbx_strand_id
1 'polypeptide(L)'
;MTGRRSKKPLFEPGLIPVPGALLDWRDNQHFDRWQDRPCALCDKPTPMRSHYGEPVHKACAEDWIAANPTEARLGRFASDVQPKKRQRDDDHA
;
A
#
# COMPACT_ATOMS: atom_id res chain seq x y z
N MET A 1 -14.58 22.96 20.73
CA MET A 1 -15.19 22.25 19.59
C MET A 1 -14.15 21.31 19.02
N THR A 2 -14.19 20.03 19.38
CA THR A 2 -13.19 19.04 18.95
C THR A 2 -13.35 18.79 17.46
N GLY A 3 -12.39 19.24 16.67
CA GLY A 3 -12.38 19.07 15.22
C GLY A 3 -12.48 17.59 14.89
N ARG A 4 -13.59 17.19 14.26
CA ARG A 4 -13.73 15.87 13.63
C ARG A 4 -12.57 15.73 12.66
N ARG A 5 -11.58 14.90 12.99
CA ARG A 5 -10.55 14.44 12.06
C ARG A 5 -11.32 13.82 10.90
N SER A 6 -11.39 14.53 9.77
CA SER A 6 -11.95 13.98 8.53
C SER A 6 -11.25 12.65 8.31
N LYS A 7 -11.98 11.53 8.43
CA LYS A 7 -11.51 10.24 7.95
C LYS A 7 -11.23 10.47 6.47
N LYS A 8 -9.94 10.61 6.11
CA LYS A 8 -9.52 10.53 4.72
C LYS A 8 -10.24 9.32 4.13
N PRO A 9 -10.89 9.45 2.96
CA PRO A 9 -11.56 8.32 2.34
C PRO A 9 -10.60 7.13 2.39
N LEU A 10 -11.09 6.02 2.93
CA LEU A 10 -10.35 4.77 3.01
C LEU A 10 -9.78 4.54 1.61
N PHE A 11 -8.46 4.57 1.53
CA PHE A 11 -7.70 4.45 0.30
C PHE A 11 -8.32 3.32 -0.52
N GLU A 12 -8.75 3.56 -1.77
CA GLU A 12 -9.31 2.49 -2.60
C GLU A 12 -8.19 1.46 -2.80
N PRO A 13 -8.26 0.28 -2.15
CA PRO A 13 -7.22 -0.72 -2.33
C PRO A 13 -7.25 -1.09 -3.81
N GLY A 14 -6.12 -0.94 -4.49
CA GLY A 14 -6.01 -1.32 -5.88
C GLY A 14 -6.02 -2.84 -6.03
N LEU A 15 -5.33 -3.34 -7.04
CA LEU A 15 -5.22 -4.78 -7.24
C LEU A 15 -4.36 -5.40 -6.14
N ILE A 16 -4.88 -6.45 -5.51
CA ILE A 16 -4.09 -7.34 -4.66
C ILE A 16 -3.15 -8.09 -5.62
N PRO A 17 -1.82 -7.93 -5.49
CA PRO A 17 -0.90 -8.60 -6.39
C PRO A 17 -1.06 -10.11 -6.27
N VAL A 18 -0.87 -10.81 -7.38
CA VAL A 18 -0.82 -12.27 -7.35
C VAL A 18 0.33 -12.73 -6.43
N PRO A 19 0.22 -13.90 -5.78
CA PRO A 19 1.31 -14.43 -4.97
C PRO A 19 2.61 -14.50 -5.79
N GLY A 20 3.67 -13.88 -5.27
CA GLY A 20 4.96 -13.76 -5.98
C GLY A 20 5.11 -12.54 -6.90
N ALA A 21 4.06 -11.73 -7.08
CA ALA A 21 4.19 -10.42 -7.70
C ALA A 21 4.55 -9.36 -6.65
N LEU A 22 5.28 -8.33 -7.10
CA LEU A 22 5.67 -7.21 -6.27
C LEU A 22 4.49 -6.28 -6.05
N LEU A 23 4.41 -5.77 -4.84
CA LEU A 23 3.40 -4.83 -4.42
C LEU A 23 3.82 -3.41 -4.83
N ASP A 24 2.90 -2.58 -5.29
CA ASP A 24 3.20 -1.20 -5.71
C ASP A 24 2.78 -0.21 -4.62
N TRP A 25 3.74 0.35 -3.87
CA TRP A 25 3.53 1.39 -2.84
C TRP A 25 4.44 2.58 -3.15
N ARG A 26 4.16 3.24 -4.27
CA ARG A 26 4.89 4.41 -4.74
C ARG A 26 4.26 5.71 -4.27
N ASP A 27 3.00 5.70 -3.88
CA ASP A 27 2.34 6.88 -3.32
C ASP A 27 2.99 7.26 -1.97
N ASN A 28 3.33 8.54 -1.82
CA ASN A 28 3.91 9.10 -0.59
C ASN A 28 3.02 8.88 0.64
N GLN A 29 1.73 8.59 0.47
CA GLN A 29 0.81 8.24 1.55
C GLN A 29 1.21 6.96 2.30
N HIS A 30 1.98 6.07 1.66
CA HIS A 30 2.56 4.90 2.32
C HIS A 30 3.75 5.24 3.21
N PHE A 31 4.31 6.45 3.12
CA PHE A 31 5.53 6.82 3.83
C PHE A 31 5.29 7.92 4.86
N ASP A 32 5.32 7.54 6.14
CA ASP A 32 5.26 8.44 7.28
C ASP A 32 6.67 8.72 7.81
N ARG A 33 7.32 9.74 7.23
CA ARG A 33 8.69 10.14 7.56
C ARG A 33 8.89 10.69 8.97
N TRP A 34 7.82 10.95 9.70
CA TRP A 34 7.89 11.58 11.02
C TRP A 34 7.74 10.59 12.15
N GLN A 35 7.17 9.42 11.88
CA GLN A 35 6.91 8.43 12.92
C GLN A 35 7.28 7.03 12.43
N ASP A 36 8.38 6.49 12.94
CA ASP A 36 8.63 5.07 12.83
C ASP A 36 7.74 4.30 13.83
N ARG A 37 7.14 3.22 13.35
CA ARG A 37 6.35 2.29 14.18
C ARG A 37 6.84 0.87 13.97
N PRO A 38 6.72 -0.03 14.96
CA PRO A 38 7.10 -1.43 14.77
C PRO A 38 6.25 -2.06 13.67
N CYS A 39 6.90 -2.78 12.76
CA CYS A 39 6.23 -3.53 11.71
C CYS A 39 5.37 -4.64 12.31
N ALA A 40 4.11 -4.74 11.92
CA ALA A 40 3.18 -5.74 12.43
C ALA A 40 3.57 -7.21 12.09
N LEU A 41 4.57 -7.43 11.23
CA LEU A 41 5.03 -8.75 10.81
C LEU A 41 6.42 -9.14 11.35
N CYS A 42 7.32 -8.17 11.55
CA CYS A 42 8.69 -8.44 12.00
C CYS A 42 9.16 -7.58 13.19
N ASP A 43 8.28 -6.73 13.73
CA ASP A 43 8.48 -5.82 14.86
C ASP A 43 9.59 -4.76 14.71
N LYS A 44 10.34 -4.78 13.60
CA LYS A 44 11.37 -3.77 13.30
C LYS A 44 10.72 -2.41 12.97
N PRO A 45 11.37 -1.28 13.31
CA PRO A 45 10.85 0.04 12.99
C PRO A 45 10.66 0.21 11.48
N THR A 46 9.52 0.81 11.09
CA THR A 46 9.19 1.14 9.72
C THR A 46 8.50 2.51 9.62
N PRO A 47 8.93 3.38 8.68
CA PRO A 47 8.19 4.57 8.31
C PRO A 47 7.00 4.23 7.42
N MET A 48 6.91 2.99 6.94
CA MET A 48 5.95 2.59 5.92
C MET A 48 4.60 2.16 6.53
N ARG A 49 3.52 2.36 5.76
CA ARG A 49 2.13 2.07 6.13
C ARG A 49 1.44 1.31 5.01
N SER A 50 0.56 0.38 5.36
CA SER A 50 -0.40 -0.18 4.42
C SER A 50 -1.53 0.82 4.09
N HIS A 51 -2.41 0.48 3.15
CA HIS A 51 -3.60 1.29 2.85
C HIS A 51 -4.52 1.53 4.06
N TYR A 52 -4.55 0.60 5.02
CA TYR A 52 -5.32 0.75 6.25
C TYR A 52 -4.54 1.51 7.36
N GLY A 53 -3.33 1.96 7.08
CA GLY A 53 -2.45 2.63 8.05
C GLY A 53 -1.70 1.68 8.98
N GLU A 54 -1.71 0.38 8.72
CA GLU A 54 -0.95 -0.62 9.50
C GLU A 54 0.55 -0.45 9.21
N PRO A 55 1.42 -0.34 10.23
CA PRO A 55 2.85 -0.22 10.02
C PRO A 55 3.43 -1.55 9.52
N VAL A 56 3.99 -1.55 8.31
CA VAL A 56 4.56 -2.76 7.71
C VAL A 56 5.62 -2.39 6.68
N HIS A 57 6.70 -3.15 6.58
CA HIS A 57 7.63 -3.01 5.46
C HIS A 57 7.00 -3.58 4.18
N LYS A 58 7.29 -2.98 3.02
CA LYS A 58 6.86 -3.48 1.71
C LYS A 58 7.23 -4.94 1.50
N ALA A 59 8.48 -5.30 1.75
CA ALA A 59 8.96 -6.67 1.62
C ALA A 59 8.19 -7.65 2.53
N CYS A 60 7.94 -7.27 3.80
CA CYS A 60 7.17 -8.13 4.69
C CYS A 60 5.72 -8.32 4.21
N ALA A 61 5.09 -7.29 3.66
CA ALA A 61 3.76 -7.42 3.08
C ALA A 61 3.76 -8.31 1.83
N GLU A 62 4.77 -8.19 0.97
CA GLU A 62 4.96 -9.05 -0.21
C GLU A 62 5.16 -10.52 0.19
N ASP A 63 6.02 -10.79 1.18
CA ASP A 63 6.25 -12.13 1.73
C ASP A 63 4.98 -12.70 2.34
N TRP A 64 4.20 -11.87 3.05
CA TRP A 64 2.92 -12.30 3.62
C TRP A 64 1.90 -12.66 2.55
N ILE A 65 1.80 -11.90 1.45
CA ILE A 65 0.91 -12.21 0.32
C ILE A 65 1.34 -13.51 -0.37
N ALA A 66 2.65 -13.70 -0.55
CA ALA A 66 3.20 -14.92 -1.14
C ALA A 66 2.91 -16.15 -0.26
N ALA A 67 3.00 -16.00 1.07
CA ALA A 67 2.72 -17.07 2.02
C ALA A 67 1.22 -17.32 2.26
N ASN A 68 0.36 -16.31 2.08
CA ASN A 68 -1.08 -16.37 2.39
C ASN A 68 -1.93 -15.95 1.18
N PRO A 69 -1.91 -16.72 0.08
CA PRO A 69 -2.54 -16.33 -1.18
C PRO A 69 -4.06 -16.20 -1.11
N THR A 70 -4.70 -16.92 -0.18
CA THR A 70 -6.14 -16.91 0.07
C THR A 70 -6.57 -15.69 0.90
N GLU A 71 -5.83 -15.39 1.95
CA GLU A 71 -6.06 -14.27 2.86
C GLU A 71 -5.69 -12.95 2.22
N ALA A 72 -4.68 -12.95 1.33
CA ALA A 72 -4.34 -11.79 0.52
C ALA A 72 -5.55 -11.27 -0.24
N ARG A 73 -6.43 -12.15 -0.74
CA ARG A 73 -7.66 -11.78 -1.45
C ARG A 73 -8.66 -11.00 -0.60
N LEU A 74 -8.52 -11.01 0.73
CA LEU A 74 -9.32 -10.17 1.63
C LEU A 74 -8.87 -8.70 1.62
N GLY A 75 -7.75 -8.39 0.96
CA GLY A 75 -7.32 -7.02 0.70
C GLY A 75 -6.50 -6.38 1.81
N ARG A 76 -6.01 -7.15 2.81
CA ARG A 76 -5.19 -6.61 3.92
C ARG A 76 -4.01 -5.75 3.43
N PHE A 77 -3.35 -6.22 2.37
CA PHE A 77 -2.32 -5.48 1.65
C PHE A 77 -2.70 -5.46 0.16
N ALA A 78 -2.81 -4.27 -0.42
CA ALA A 78 -3.06 -4.09 -1.84
C ALA A 78 -2.01 -3.14 -2.41
N SER A 79 -1.90 -3.13 -3.74
CA SER A 79 -1.07 -2.16 -4.46
C SER A 79 -1.85 -0.86 -4.70
N ASP A 80 -1.12 0.22 -4.91
CA ASP A 80 -1.64 1.50 -5.38
C ASP A 80 -2.48 1.31 -6.65
N VAL A 81 -3.56 2.09 -6.76
CA VAL A 81 -4.32 2.17 -8.01
C VAL A 81 -3.40 2.81 -9.05
N GLN A 82 -2.94 2.02 -10.02
CA GLN A 82 -2.18 2.57 -11.13
C GLN A 82 -3.08 3.56 -11.88
N PRO A 83 -2.67 4.84 -12.03
CA PRO A 83 -3.41 5.74 -12.89
C PRO A 83 -3.39 5.15 -14.28
N LYS A 84 -4.58 4.96 -14.88
CA LYS A 84 -4.75 4.57 -16.28
C LYS A 84 -3.81 5.45 -17.10
N LYS A 85 -2.74 4.88 -17.67
CA LYS A 85 -1.85 5.62 -18.58
C LYS A 85 -2.76 6.26 -19.62
N ARG A 86 -2.84 7.60 -19.64
CA ARG A 86 -3.33 8.29 -20.83
C ARG A 86 -2.33 7.94 -21.91
N GLN A 87 -2.78 7.15 -22.88
CA GLN A 87 -2.03 6.87 -24.10
C GLN A 87 -1.67 8.24 -24.68
N ARG A 88 -0.40 8.61 -24.59
CA ARG A 88 0.13 9.78 -25.25
C ARG A 88 0.19 9.36 -26.71
N ASP A 89 -0.78 9.81 -27.50
CA ASP A 89 -0.66 9.78 -28.96
C ASP A 89 0.59 10.61 -29.29
N ASP A 90 1.68 9.91 -29.60
CA ASP A 90 2.90 10.50 -30.12
C ASP A 90 2.65 10.85 -31.60
N ASP A 91 1.90 11.95 -31.83
CA ASP A 91 1.89 12.66 -33.11
C ASP A 91 3.19 13.48 -33.22
N HIS A 92 4.22 12.86 -33.78
CA HIS A 92 5.40 13.55 -34.27
C HIS A 92 5.22 13.85 -35.76
N ALA A 93 4.70 15.05 -36.05
CA ALA A 93 4.70 15.66 -37.39
C ALA A 93 6.08 16.20 -37.78
#